data_AF-A0A4U5LYG3-F1
#
_entry.id   AF-A0A4U5LYG3-F1
#
_cell.length_a   1.000
_cell.length_b   1.000
_cell.length_c   1.000
_cell.angle_alpha   90.00
_cell.angle_beta   90.00
_cell.angle_gamma   90.00
#
_symmetry.space_group_name_H-M   'P 1'
#
loop_
_entity.id
_entity.type
_entity.pdbx_description
1 polymer ?
#
loop_
_entity_poly.entity_id
_entity_poly.type
_entity_poly.pdbx_seq_one_letter_code
_entity_poly.pdbx_strand_id
1 'polypeptide(L)'
;MRLTRILAKSENLALFKEINYWGSKGKWDSVNNCPKMFLSKRERIAVQGTHEKLKQNSDVFDSSPKGQLSKLAFRVALFVGILITVPKIYELTVPETYRMKYKYREQHHNEEHH
;
A
#
# COMPACT_ATOMS: atom_id res chain seq x y z
N MET A 1 20.17 -14.93 -8.69
CA MET A 1 20.11 -13.49 -8.34
C MET A 1 20.82 -12.55 -9.32
N ARG A 2 21.93 -12.93 -9.96
CA ARG A 2 22.66 -12.05 -10.90
C ARG A 2 21.90 -11.81 -12.22
N LEU A 3 21.28 -12.85 -12.78
CA LEU A 3 20.52 -12.79 -14.04
C LEU A 3 19.28 -11.88 -13.94
N THR A 4 18.54 -11.97 -12.83
CA THR A 4 17.35 -11.13 -12.60
C THR A 4 17.69 -9.63 -12.54
N ARG A 5 18.82 -9.27 -11.94
CA ARG A 5 19.32 -7.88 -11.94
C ARG A 5 19.73 -7.39 -13.33
N ILE A 6 20.31 -8.26 -14.16
CA ILE A 6 20.72 -7.90 -15.52
C ILE A 6 19.49 -7.67 -16.40
N LEU A 7 18.48 -8.54 -16.31
CA LEU A 7 17.20 -8.40 -17.02
C LEU A 7 16.47 -7.11 -16.61
N ALA A 8 16.34 -6.86 -15.31
CA ALA A 8 15.75 -5.61 -14.80
C ALA A 8 16.51 -4.37 -15.30
N LYS A 9 17.86 -4.43 -15.35
CA LYS A 9 18.67 -3.33 -15.90
C LYS A 9 18.39 -3.10 -17.39
N SER A 10 18.23 -4.16 -18.19
CA SER A 10 17.90 -4.03 -19.60
C SER A 10 16.50 -3.45 -19.85
N GLU A 11 15.50 -3.86 -19.08
CA GLU A 11 14.12 -3.34 -19.16
C GLU A 11 14.06 -1.86 -18.79
N ASN A 12 14.72 -1.47 -17.69
CA ASN A 12 14.82 -0.08 -17.27
C ASN A 12 15.52 0.80 -18.31
N LEU A 13 16.55 0.26 -18.98
CA LEU A 13 17.28 0.97 -20.02
C LEU A 13 16.46 1.13 -21.31
N ALA A 14 15.61 0.16 -21.65
CA ALA A 14 14.66 0.27 -22.76
C ALA A 14 13.60 1.34 -22.47
N LEU A 15 13.02 1.35 -21.26
CA LEU A 15 12.08 2.37 -20.82
C LEU A 15 12.69 3.78 -20.85
N PHE A 16 13.94 3.92 -20.39
CA PHE A 16 14.65 5.19 -20.41
C PHE A 16 14.85 5.73 -21.84
N LYS A 17 15.14 4.85 -22.81
CA LYS A 17 15.22 5.23 -24.23
C LYS A 17 13.87 5.71 -24.77
N GLU A 18 12.76 5.05 -24.43
CA GLU A 18 11.41 5.49 -24.81
C GLU A 18 11.09 6.88 -24.24
N ILE A 19 11.36 7.11 -22.95
CA ILE A 19 11.14 8.40 -22.29
C ILE A 19 11.96 9.51 -22.97
N ASN A 20 13.25 9.26 -23.24
CA ASN A 20 14.11 10.24 -23.92
C ASN A 20 13.64 10.52 -25.35
N TYR A 21 13.11 9.53 -26.06
CA TYR A 21 12.51 9.71 -27.38
C TYR A 21 11.26 10.61 -27.33
N TRP A 22 10.39 10.44 -26.33
CA TRP A 22 9.24 11.33 -26.13
C TRP A 22 9.64 12.72 -25.63
N GLY A 23 10.71 12.80 -24.82
CA GLY A 23 11.32 14.03 -24.36
C GLY A 23 11.92 14.85 -25.50
N SER A 24 12.66 14.21 -26.43
CA SER A 24 13.23 14.89 -27.60
C SER A 24 12.16 15.45 -28.54
N LYS A 25 10.99 14.79 -28.62
CA LYS A 25 9.83 15.29 -29.35
C LYS A 25 9.04 16.39 -28.61
N GLY A 26 9.47 16.74 -27.40
CA GLY A 26 8.81 17.72 -26.55
C GLY A 26 7.44 17.29 -26.07
N LYS A 27 7.14 15.99 -26.06
CA LYS A 27 5.84 15.40 -25.66
C LYS A 27 5.84 14.86 -24.22
N TRP A 28 7.03 14.74 -23.63
CA TRP A 28 7.25 14.38 -22.24
C TRP A 28 7.58 15.63 -21.41
N ASP A 29 7.08 15.69 -20.19
CA ASP A 29 7.50 16.65 -19.17
C ASP A 29 8.59 16.00 -18.31
N SER A 30 9.82 16.47 -18.48
CA SER A 30 10.98 15.95 -17.73
C SER A 30 10.97 16.36 -16.26
N VAL A 31 10.25 17.42 -15.88
CA VAL A 31 10.22 17.92 -14.50
C VAL A 31 9.31 17.02 -13.66
N ASN A 32 8.11 16.75 -14.16
CA ASN A 32 7.11 15.93 -13.47
C ASN A 32 7.15 14.45 -13.86
N ASN A 33 8.05 14.07 -14.77
CA ASN A 33 8.19 12.74 -15.34
C ASN A 33 6.86 12.14 -15.83
N CYS A 34 6.09 12.94 -16.58
CA CYS A 34 4.75 12.60 -17.02
C CYS A 34 4.48 13.06 -18.47
N PRO A 35 3.43 12.54 -19.13
CA PRO A 35 3.00 13.04 -20.43
C PRO A 35 2.59 14.51 -20.36
N LYS A 36 2.94 15.33 -21.37
CA LYS A 36 2.41 16.70 -21.44
C LYS A 36 0.89 16.73 -21.54
N MET A 37 0.26 17.77 -20.98
CA MET A 37 -1.20 17.91 -20.98
C MET A 37 -1.79 18.02 -22.40
N PHE A 38 -1.13 18.79 -23.27
CA PHE A 38 -1.62 19.13 -24.62
C PHE A 38 -1.04 18.19 -25.68
N LEU A 39 -1.49 16.93 -25.67
CA LEU A 39 -1.15 15.91 -26.67
C LEU A 39 -2.35 15.58 -27.55
N SER A 40 -2.09 15.27 -28.83
CA SER A 40 -3.11 14.68 -29.70
C SER A 40 -3.55 13.30 -29.17
N LYS A 41 -4.78 12.85 -29.46
CA LYS A 41 -5.30 11.58 -28.90
C LYS A 41 -4.38 10.39 -29.18
N ARG A 42 -3.81 10.29 -30.39
CA ARG A 42 -2.91 9.20 -30.78
C ARG A 42 -1.58 9.25 -30.02
N GLU A 43 -0.97 10.43 -29.93
CA GLU A 43 0.27 10.62 -29.19
C GLU A 43 0.06 10.39 -27.69
N ARG A 44 -1.07 10.84 -27.14
CA ARG A 44 -1.42 10.65 -25.74
C ARG A 44 -1.43 9.17 -25.36
N ILE A 45 -2.06 8.31 -26.16
CA ILE A 45 -2.11 6.86 -25.90
C ILE A 45 -0.69 6.27 -25.85
N ALA A 46 0.18 6.61 -26.81
CA ALA A 46 1.54 6.08 -26.89
C ALA A 46 2.43 6.56 -25.72
N VAL A 47 2.36 7.85 -25.39
CA VAL A 47 3.12 8.44 -24.29
C VAL A 47 2.59 7.94 -22.93
N GLN A 48 1.28 7.78 -22.82
CA GLN A 48 0.63 7.29 -21.61
C GLN A 48 0.93 5.81 -21.36
N GLY A 49 1.03 4.97 -22.39
CA GLY A 49 1.53 3.60 -22.24
C GLY A 49 2.98 3.55 -21.71
N THR A 50 3.83 4.49 -22.11
CA THR A 50 5.20 4.62 -21.55
C THR A 50 5.15 5.00 -20.07
N HIS A 51 4.25 5.91 -19.70
CA HIS A 51 4.03 6.34 -18.31
C HIS A 51 3.41 5.24 -17.44
N GLU A 52 2.54 4.39 -17.99
CA GLU A 52 1.96 3.24 -17.28
C GLU A 52 3.03 2.19 -16.94
N LYS A 53 3.93 1.88 -17.88
CA LYS A 53 5.09 1.01 -17.60
C LYS A 53 5.97 1.57 -16.46
N LEU A 54 6.13 2.89 -16.40
CA LEU A 54 6.86 3.55 -15.31
C LEU A 54 6.11 3.42 -13.97
N LYS A 55 4.78 3.53 -13.98
CA LYS A 55 3.92 3.43 -12.79
C LYS A 55 3.68 2.01 -12.30
N GLN A 56 4.10 0.98 -13.02
CA GLN A 56 3.83 -0.43 -12.68
C GLN A 56 4.34 -0.85 -11.28
N ASN A 57 5.21 -0.05 -10.67
CA ASN A 57 5.73 -0.27 -9.31
C ASN A 57 5.07 0.59 -8.22
N SER A 58 4.08 1.44 -8.53
CA SER A 58 3.37 2.21 -7.52
C SER A 58 2.27 1.37 -6.87
N ASP A 59 2.23 1.38 -5.55
CA ASP A 59 1.15 0.78 -4.75
C ASP A 59 -0.21 1.28 -5.25
N VAL A 60 -1.27 0.46 -5.20
CA VAL A 60 -2.60 0.81 -5.76
C VAL A 60 -3.10 2.14 -5.17
N PHE A 61 -2.77 2.38 -3.90
CA PHE A 61 -3.09 3.59 -3.16
C PHE A 61 -2.17 4.79 -3.45
N ASP A 62 -1.04 4.62 -4.12
CA ASP A 62 -0.12 5.73 -4.44
C ASP A 62 -0.36 6.27 -5.87
N SER A 63 -1.23 5.60 -6.64
CA SER A 63 -1.60 5.95 -8.02
C SER A 63 -2.31 7.31 -8.16
N SER A 64 -2.99 7.75 -7.10
CA SER A 64 -3.90 8.90 -7.10
C SER A 64 -3.56 9.86 -5.96
N PRO A 65 -3.69 11.18 -6.14
CA PRO A 65 -3.47 12.16 -5.06
C PRO A 65 -4.32 11.89 -3.80
N LYS A 66 -5.54 11.37 -3.98
CA LYS A 66 -6.43 10.99 -2.86
C LYS A 66 -6.09 9.64 -2.23
N GLY A 67 -5.21 8.88 -2.87
CA GLY A 67 -4.91 7.52 -2.49
C GLY A 67 -4.16 7.42 -1.16
N GLN A 68 -3.36 8.43 -0.79
CA GLN A 68 -2.72 8.51 0.52
C GLN A 68 -3.73 8.57 1.67
N LEU A 69 -4.83 9.32 1.51
CA LEU A 69 -5.91 9.37 2.51
C LEU A 69 -6.62 8.02 2.64
N SER A 70 -6.88 7.35 1.51
CA SER A 70 -7.48 6.01 1.54
C SER A 70 -6.54 4.95 2.15
N LYS A 71 -5.22 5.08 1.96
CA LYS A 71 -4.21 4.22 2.58
C LYS A 71 -4.24 4.36 4.10
N LEU A 72 -4.36 5.59 4.60
CA LEU A 72 -4.50 5.86 6.02
C LEU A 72 -5.82 5.29 6.56
N ALA A 73 -6.95 5.56 5.89
CA ALA A 73 -8.26 5.06 6.29
C ALA A 73 -8.28 3.52 6.36
N PHE A 74 -7.70 2.85 5.36
CA PHE A 74 -7.58 1.40 5.34
C PHE A 74 -6.72 0.86 6.49
N ARG A 75 -5.57 1.48 6.77
CA ARG A 75 -4.70 1.08 7.89
C ARG A 75 -5.38 1.26 9.25
N VAL A 76 -6.13 2.35 9.44
CA VAL A 76 -6.92 2.59 10.66
C VAL A 76 -8.02 1.55 10.81
N ALA A 77 -8.77 1.27 9.74
CA ALA A 77 -9.82 0.25 9.76
C ALA A 77 -9.25 -1.15 10.10
N LEU A 78 -8.10 -1.49 9.51
CA LEU A 78 -7.41 -2.75 9.78
C LEU A 78 -6.93 -2.83 11.24
N PHE A 79 -6.39 -1.75 11.79
CA PHE A 79 -5.98 -1.68 13.19
C PHE A 79 -7.17 -1.87 14.16
N VAL A 80 -8.28 -1.19 13.91
CA VAL A 80 -9.52 -1.37 14.71
C VAL A 80 -10.05 -2.79 14.59
N GLY A 81 -10.02 -3.37 13.39
CA GLY A 81 -10.41 -4.77 13.16
C GLY A 81 -9.56 -5.75 13.98
N ILE A 82 -8.24 -5.55 14.04
CA ILE A 82 -7.34 -6.35 14.87
C ILE A 82 -7.69 -6.23 16.36
N LEU A 83 -7.90 -5.01 16.86
CA LEU A 83 -8.24 -4.78 18.27
C LEU A 83 -9.53 -5.46 18.69
N ILE A 84 -10.50 -5.63 17.79
CA ILE A 84 -11.76 -6.33 18.08
C ILE A 84 -11.60 -7.84 17.93
N THR A 85 -10.87 -8.28 16.90
CA THR A 85 -10.80 -9.70 16.53
C THR A 85 -9.87 -10.48 17.45
N VAL A 86 -8.74 -9.89 17.85
CA VAL A 86 -7.74 -10.56 18.70
C VAL A 86 -8.31 -10.95 20.08
N PRO A 87 -9.00 -10.06 20.82
CA PRO A 87 -9.64 -10.44 22.09
C PRO A 87 -10.71 -11.52 21.91
N LYS A 88 -11.51 -11.47 20.82
CA LYS A 88 -12.50 -12.52 20.56
C LYS A 88 -11.88 -13.88 20.27
N ILE A 89 -10.77 -13.91 19.53
CA ILE A 89 -9.99 -15.14 19.31
C ILE A 89 -9.45 -15.65 20.65
N TYR A 90 -8.94 -14.77 21.52
CA TYR A 90 -8.49 -15.14 22.85
C TYR A 90 -9.61 -15.76 23.70
N GLU A 91 -10.81 -15.18 23.69
CA GLU A 91 -11.97 -15.74 24.40
C GLU A 91 -12.43 -17.10 23.86
N LEU A 92 -12.31 -17.32 22.55
CA LEU A 92 -12.67 -18.61 21.94
C LEU A 92 -11.62 -19.69 22.18
N THR A 93 -10.34 -19.33 22.27
CA THR A 93 -9.22 -20.28 22.40
C THR A 93 -8.87 -20.61 23.84
N VAL A 94 -9.08 -19.67 24.77
CA VAL A 94 -8.77 -19.87 26.19
C VAL A 94 -10.05 -20.19 26.97
N PRO A 95 -10.20 -21.41 27.54
CA PRO A 95 -11.36 -21.77 28.32
C PRO A 95 -11.52 -20.86 29.55
N GLU A 96 -12.78 -20.57 29.88
CA GLU A 96 -13.17 -19.58 30.87
C GLU A 96 -12.53 -19.79 32.26
N THR A 97 -12.22 -21.03 32.62
CA THR A 97 -11.56 -21.39 33.90
C THR A 97 -10.22 -20.69 34.12
N TYR A 98 -9.47 -20.36 33.06
CA TYR A 98 -8.21 -19.62 33.16
C TYR A 98 -8.41 -18.09 33.12
N ARG A 99 -9.48 -17.61 32.48
CA ARG A 99 -9.85 -16.18 32.38
C ARG A 99 -10.38 -15.63 33.70
N MET A 100 -11.15 -16.43 34.44
CA MET A 100 -11.76 -16.04 35.72
C MET A 100 -10.74 -15.64 36.79
N LYS A 101 -9.53 -16.23 36.79
CA LYS A 101 -8.43 -15.91 37.71
C LYS A 101 -7.94 -14.47 37.65
N TYR A 102 -8.18 -13.77 36.54
CA TYR A 102 -7.79 -12.36 36.38
C TYR A 102 -9.00 -11.41 36.52
N LYS A 103 -10.16 -11.81 35.99
CA LYS A 103 -11.37 -10.96 36.00
C LYS A 103 -12.07 -10.87 37.37
N TYR A 104 -11.92 -11.88 38.24
CA TYR A 104 -12.57 -11.95 39.56
C TYR A 104 -11.59 -11.94 40.75
N ARG A 105 -10.30 -11.70 40.49
CA ARG A 105 -9.26 -11.76 41.54
C ARG A 105 -9.48 -10.73 42.66
N GLU A 106 -10.06 -9.58 42.34
CA GLU A 106 -10.31 -8.51 43.31
C GLU A 106 -11.55 -8.76 44.19
N GLN A 107 -12.45 -9.67 43.81
CA GLN A 107 -13.71 -9.87 44.54
C GLN A 107 -13.63 -10.87 45.71
N HIS A 108 -12.52 -11.61 45.86
CA HIS A 108 -12.36 -12.61 46.92
C HIS A 108 -11.74 -12.11 48.23
N HIS A 109 -11.51 -10.79 48.39
CA HIS A 109 -10.93 -10.21 49.61
C HIS A 109 -11.91 -9.40 50.48
N ASN A 110 -13.21 -9.34 50.14
CA ASN A 110 -14.20 -8.55 50.88
C ASN A 110 -15.24 -9.39 51.66
N GLU A 111 -15.10 -10.71 51.73
CA GLU A 111 -16.06 -11.59 52.40
C GLU A 111 -15.45 -12.39 53.56
N GLU A 112 -14.59 -11.80 54.41
CA GLU A 112 -14.23 -12.41 55.70
C GLU A 112 -14.06 -11.34 56.79
N HIS A 113 -15.17 -10.74 57.24
CA HIS A 113 -15.27 -10.12 58.57
C HIS A 113 -16.72 -10.18 59.06
N HIS A 114 -17.10 -11.31 59.67
CA HIS A 114 -18.24 -11.43 60.57
C HIS A 114 -17.90 -12.44 61.68
#